data_AF-A0A8J3C4V6-F1
#
_entry.id   AF-A0A8J3C4V6-F1
#
_cell.length_a   1.000
_cell.length_b   1.000
_cell.length_c   1.000
_cell.angle_alpha   90.00
_cell.angle_beta   90.00
_cell.angle_gamma   90.00
#
_symmetry.space_group_name_H-M   'P 1'
#
loop_
_entity.id
_entity.type
_entity.pdbx_description
1 polymer ?
#
loop_
_entity_poly.entity_id
_entity_poly.type
_entity_poly.pdbx_seq_one_letter_code
_entity_poly.pdbx_strand_id
1 'polypeptide(L)'
;MIDDAELAAAIAGRAHWQLDELGAVYAPPGAAAHVRVRPVQALARARERYLVSVIAGDVARQSTPMPTAAAAVVWAERRNLA
;
A
#
# COMPACT_ATOMS: atom_id res chain seq x y z
N MET A 1 4.98 5.34 -15.08
CA MET A 1 5.91 4.94 -14.01
C MET A 1 5.76 5.92 -12.87
N ILE A 2 5.25 5.48 -11.73
CA ILE A 2 5.24 6.28 -10.51
C ILE A 2 6.67 6.24 -9.94
N ASP A 3 7.42 7.33 -10.09
CA ASP A 3 8.75 7.50 -9.49
C ASP A 3 8.61 7.85 -8.00
N ASP A 4 8.11 6.90 -7.21
CA ASP A 4 7.97 7.08 -5.76
C ASP A 4 9.14 6.41 -5.02
N ALA A 5 10.25 7.15 -4.93
CA ALA A 5 11.46 6.72 -4.25
C ALA A 5 11.23 6.44 -2.76
N GLU A 6 10.27 7.13 -2.12
CA GLU A 6 9.93 6.91 -0.71
C GLU A 6 9.24 5.55 -0.54
N LEU A 7 8.30 5.22 -1.43
CA LEU A 7 7.62 3.91 -1.41
C LEU A 7 8.58 2.77 -1.73
N ALA A 8 9.41 2.91 -2.77
CA ALA A 8 10.41 1.91 -3.12
C ALA A 8 11.38 1.64 -1.96
N ALA A 9 11.86 2.69 -1.29
CA ALA A 9 12.72 2.56 -0.10
C ALA A 9 11.98 1.91 1.07
N ALA A 10 10.70 2.21 1.27
CA ALA A 10 9.92 1.66 2.37
C ALA A 10 9.72 0.14 2.27
N ILE A 11 9.65 -0.41 1.05
CA ILE A 11 9.47 -1.84 0.80
C ILE A 11 10.76 -2.61 0.49
N ALA A 12 11.88 -1.90 0.32
CA ALA A 12 13.17 -2.52 0.01
C ALA A 12 13.56 -3.57 1.07
N GLY A 13 13.86 -4.80 0.62
CA GLY A 13 14.22 -5.92 1.49
C GLY A 13 13.08 -6.54 2.30
N ARG A 14 11.83 -6.11 2.09
CA ARG A 14 10.66 -6.68 2.76
C ARG A 14 10.03 -7.80 1.93
N ALA A 15 9.67 -8.90 2.60
CA ALA A 15 9.04 -10.03 1.94
C ALA A 15 7.62 -9.71 1.46
N HIS A 16 7.19 -10.37 0.39
CA HIS A 16 5.81 -10.32 -0.14
C HIS A 16 5.35 -8.96 -0.69
N TRP A 17 6.28 -8.01 -0.81
CA TRP A 17 6.05 -6.74 -1.46
C TRP A 17 6.52 -6.78 -2.91
N GLN A 18 5.73 -6.19 -3.80
CA GLN A 18 6.08 -5.96 -5.20
C GLN A 18 5.73 -4.53 -5.58
N LEU A 19 6.62 -3.85 -6.30
CA LEU A 19 6.36 -2.53 -6.88
C LEU A 19 5.82 -2.71 -8.30
N ASP A 20 4.75 -2.01 -8.63
CA ASP A 20 4.16 -1.93 -9.96
C ASP A 20 3.98 -0.46 -10.38
N GLU A 21 3.41 -0.23 -11.57
CA GLU A 21 3.21 1.11 -12.10
C GLU A 21 2.21 1.95 -11.29
N LEU A 22 1.37 1.32 -10.47
CA LEU A 22 0.30 1.94 -9.69
C LEU A 22 0.68 2.12 -8.21
N GLY A 23 1.77 1.49 -7.74
CA GLY A 23 2.27 1.60 -6.38
C GLY A 23 2.94 0.31 -5.92
N ALA A 24 2.74 -0.05 -4.65
CA ALA A 24 3.27 -1.27 -4.05
C ALA A 24 2.12 -2.19 -3.62
N VAL A 25 2.29 -3.49 -3.85
CA VAL A 25 1.34 -4.53 -3.46
C VAL A 25 1.98 -5.44 -2.42
N TYR A 26 1.28 -5.64 -1.31
CA TYR A 26 1.60 -6.63 -0.28
C TYR A 26 0.64 -7.81 -0.38
N ALA A 27 1.20 -8.99 -0.65
CA ALA A 27 0.44 -10.22 -0.82
C ALA A 27 1.14 -11.39 -0.10
N PRO A 28 0.94 -11.56 1.22
CA PRO A 28 1.52 -12.67 1.96
C PRO A 28 0.89 -14.00 1.54
N PRO A 29 1.65 -15.11 1.59
CA PRO A 29 1.16 -16.42 1.17
C PRO A 29 -0.01 -16.87 2.03
N GLY A 30 -1.05 -17.41 1.38
CA GLY A 30 -2.25 -17.94 2.06
C GLY A 30 -3.28 -16.88 2.47
N ALA A 31 -3.05 -15.59 2.19
CA ALA A 31 -4.06 -14.56 2.42
C ALA A 31 -5.16 -14.58 1.34
N ALA A 32 -6.41 -14.34 1.75
CA ALA A 32 -7.56 -14.22 0.84
C ALA A 32 -7.67 -12.83 0.21
N ALA A 33 -6.89 -11.87 0.72
CA ALA A 33 -6.82 -10.49 0.26
C ALA A 33 -5.38 -10.02 0.10
N HIS A 34 -5.18 -8.98 -0.69
CA HIS A 34 -3.91 -8.25 -0.80
C HIS A 34 -4.11 -6.77 -0.47
N VAL A 35 -3.02 -6.09 -0.14
CA VAL A 35 -3.04 -4.66 0.16
C VAL A 35 -2.27 -3.90 -0.92
N ARG A 36 -2.85 -2.85 -1.47
CA ARG A 36 -2.17 -1.93 -2.38
C ARG A 36 -1.93 -0.60 -1.69
N VAL A 37 -0.69 -0.12 -1.74
CA VAL A 37 -0.27 1.20 -1.30
C VAL A 37 0.06 2.01 -2.55
N ARG A 38 -0.61 3.15 -2.74
CA ARG A 38 -0.35 4.04 -3.88
C ARG A 38 -0.18 5.49 -3.44
N PRO A 39 0.72 6.27 -4.04
CA PRO A 39 0.73 7.70 -3.82
C PRO A 39 -0.55 8.33 -4.36
N VAL A 40 -1.00 9.39 -3.69
CA VAL A 40 -2.17 10.16 -4.08
C VAL A 40 -1.69 11.54 -4.49
N GLN A 41 -1.92 11.89 -5.75
CA GLN A 41 -1.48 13.18 -6.32
C GLN A 41 -2.25 14.37 -5.72
N ALA A 42 -3.44 14.14 -5.17
CA ALA A 42 -4.23 15.17 -4.52
C ALA A 42 -5.18 14.54 -3.49
N LEU A 43 -4.83 14.59 -2.20
CA LEU A 43 -5.82 14.55 -1.13
C LEU A 43 -6.01 15.96 -0.60
N ALA A 44 -7.27 16.34 -0.36
CA ALA A 44 -7.69 17.68 0.08
C ALA A 44 -7.08 18.13 1.42
N ARG A 45 -6.37 17.25 2.12
CA ARG A 45 -5.60 17.54 3.34
C ARG A 45 -4.12 17.38 3.03
N ALA A 46 -3.37 18.48 3.13
CA ALA A 46 -1.94 18.61 2.84
C ALA A 46 -0.98 17.66 3.61
N ARG A 47 -1.50 16.70 4.37
CA ARG A 47 -0.72 15.77 5.21
C ARG A 47 -0.84 14.30 4.79
N GLU A 48 -1.73 13.96 3.87
CA GLU A 48 -1.96 12.58 3.42
C GLU A 48 -1.36 12.39 2.02
N ARG A 49 -0.36 11.51 1.90
CA ARG A 49 0.43 11.31 0.66
C ARG A 49 0.22 9.95 0.02
N TYR A 50 -0.29 8.99 0.78
CA TYR A 50 -0.50 7.60 0.35
C TYR A 50 -1.92 7.16 0.64
N LEU A 51 -2.45 6.29 -0.21
CA LEU A 51 -3.69 5.57 0.03
C LEU A 51 -3.37 4.08 0.15
N VAL A 52 -3.86 3.47 1.23
CA VAL A 52 -3.80 2.02 1.41
C VAL A 52 -5.16 1.44 1.14
N SER A 53 -5.23 0.43 0.28
CA SER A 53 -6.48 -0.26 -0.08
C SER A 53 -6.35 -1.75 0.17
N VAL A 54 -7.31 -2.33 0.90
CA VAL A 54 -7.44 -3.79 1.04
C VAL A 54 -8.34 -4.30 -0.07
N ILE A 55 -7.84 -5.25 -0.86
CA ILE A 55 -8.50 -5.78 -2.05
C ILE A 55 -8.70 -7.29 -1.86
N ALA A 56 -9.95 -7.73 -1.90
CA ALA A 56 -10.33 -9.14 -1.81
C ALA A 56 -11.08 -9.53 -3.10
N GLY A 57 -10.49 -10.44 -3.89
CA GLY A 57 -10.90 -10.64 -5.28
C GLY A 57 -10.71 -9.36 -6.09
N ASP A 58 -11.76 -8.90 -6.78
CA ASP A 58 -11.73 -7.70 -7.63
C ASP A 58 -12.22 -6.43 -6.92
N VAL A 59 -12.52 -6.50 -5.62
CA VAL A 59 -13.19 -5.41 -4.89
C VAL A 59 -12.31 -4.82 -3.81
N ALA A 60 -12.15 -3.50 -3.83
CA ALA A 60 -11.58 -2.74 -2.73
C ALA A 60 -12.57 -2.70 -1.55
N ARG A 61 -12.25 -3.40 -0.46
CA ARG A 61 -13.09 -3.51 0.75
C ARG A 61 -12.88 -2.36 1.72
N GLN A 62 -11.68 -1.80 1.76
CA GLN A 62 -11.31 -0.74 2.67
C GLN A 62 -10.27 0.14 2.00
N SER A 63 -10.35 1.45 2.23
CA SER A 63 -9.31 2.40 1.87
C SER A 63 -9.03 3.34 3.02
N THR A 64 -7.76 3.60 3.31
CA THR A 64 -7.32 4.44 4.43
C THR A 64 -6.16 5.33 3.98
N PRO A 65 -6.29 6.66 4.09
CA PRO A 65 -5.20 7.56 3.76
C PRO A 65 -4.09 7.48 4.82
N MET A 66 -2.85 7.64 4.37
CA MET A 66 -1.64 7.55 5.18
C MET A 66 -0.71 8.72 4.88
N PRO A 67 -0.01 9.25 5.90
CA PRO A 67 0.85 10.41 5.73
C PRO A 67 2.19 10.08 5.04
N THR A 68 2.70 8.85 5.19
CA THR A 68 3.99 8.42 4.66
C THR A 68 3.93 6.99 4.13
N ALA A 69 4.87 6.61 3.25
CA ALA A 69 4.95 5.25 2.72
C ALA A 69 5.25 4.24 3.83
N ALA A 70 6.16 4.59 4.75
CA ALA A 70 6.53 3.73 5.87
C ALA A 70 5.32 3.42 6.78
N ALA A 71 4.47 4.41 7.07
CA ALA A 71 3.26 4.20 7.86
C ALA A 71 2.27 3.27 7.14
N ALA A 72 2.13 3.45 5.82
CA ALA A 72 1.30 2.60 4.98
C ALA A 72 1.78 1.13 4.96
N VAL A 73 3.08 0.92 4.79
CA VAL A 73 3.69 -0.42 4.78
C VAL A 73 3.51 -1.12 6.12
N VAL A 74 3.81 -0.45 7.24
CA VAL A 74 3.63 -1.01 8.59
C VAL A 74 2.16 -1.34 8.86
N TRP A 75 1.23 -0.50 8.41
CA TRP A 75 -0.20 -0.78 8.53
C TRP A 75 -0.60 -2.03 7.74
N ALA A 76 -0.13 -2.16 6.49
CA ALA A 76 -0.45 -3.29 5.62
C ALA A 76 0.03 -4.62 6.21
N GLU A 77 1.25 -4.66 6.74
CA GLU A 77 1.85 -5.86 7.34
C GLU A 77 1.14 -6.30 8.63
N ARG A 78 0.57 -5.36 9.39
CA ARG A 78 -0.16 -5.65 10.64
C ARG A 78 -1.61 -6.07 10.40
N ARG A 79 -2.11 -5.97 9.16
CA ARG A 79 -3.51 -6.27 8.86
C ARG A 79 -3.70 -7.79 8.80
N ASN A 80 -4.76 -8.26 9.46
CA ASN A 80 -5.26 -9.61 9.21
C ASN A 80 -5.96 -9.64 7.84
N LEU A 81 -5.45 -10.46 6.91
CA LEU A 81 -5.92 -10.60 5.53
C LEU A 81 -6.56 -11.98 5.27
N ALA A 82 -6.94 -12.69 6.33
CA ALA A 82 -7.73 -13.92 6.29
C ALA A 82 -9.23 -13.64 6.05
#